data_AF-A0A9Q3C1G3-F1
#
_entry.id   AF-A0A9Q3C1G3-F1
#
_cell.length_a   1.000
_cell.length_b   1.000
_cell.length_c   1.000
_cell.angle_alpha   90.00
_cell.angle_beta   90.00
_cell.angle_gamma   90.00
#
_symmetry.space_group_name_H-M   'P 1'
#
loop_
_entity.id
_entity.type
_entity.pdbx_description
1 polymer ?
#
loop_
_entity_poly.entity_id
_entity_poly.type
_entity_poly.pdbx_seq_one_letter_code
_entity_poly.pdbx_strand_id
1 'polypeptide(L)'
;MSAAKYKLVFKKVRQVNEPMPKYHSSPLERPPLLKDPYETPLSPKPPIFQETFNFTQERLQEVNFGQPAWLSNEEINLLNNIITLTEKEIYFCEEEILLLKHSYGRPYKIPVIPH
;
A
#
# COMPACT_ATOMS: atom_id res chain seq x y z
N MET A 1 -23.11 23.79 30.56
CA MET A 1 -22.64 22.38 30.47
C MET A 1 -23.85 21.48 30.27
N SER A 2 -24.04 20.94 29.06
CA SER A 2 -25.15 20.02 28.76
C SER A 2 -24.84 18.65 29.38
N ALA A 3 -25.61 18.23 30.38
CA ALA A 3 -25.51 16.89 30.94
C ALA A 3 -25.70 15.83 29.83
N ALA A 4 -24.80 14.86 29.75
CA ALA A 4 -24.86 13.80 28.75
C ALA A 4 -26.17 13.02 28.91
N LYS A 5 -27.03 13.02 27.89
CA LYS A 5 -28.34 12.37 27.88
C LYS A 5 -28.17 10.86 28.13
N TYR A 6 -28.85 10.33 29.16
CA TYR A 6 -28.74 8.91 29.54
C TYR A 6 -29.16 7.99 28.38
N LYS A 7 -28.27 7.08 27.96
CA LYS A 7 -28.57 6.10 26.91
C LYS A 7 -29.47 5.00 27.48
N LEU A 8 -30.69 4.88 26.96
CA LEU A 8 -31.63 3.82 27.35
C LEU A 8 -31.00 2.44 27.17
N VAL A 9 -31.36 1.49 28.04
CA VAL A 9 -30.72 0.16 28.13
C VAL A 9 -30.74 -0.57 26.78
N PHE A 10 -31.86 -0.52 26.04
CA PHE A 10 -31.98 -1.15 24.72
C PHE A 10 -31.08 -0.52 23.64
N LYS A 11 -30.58 0.71 23.86
CA LYS A 11 -29.62 1.38 22.97
C LYS A 11 -28.17 1.13 23.38
N LYS A 12 -27.92 0.45 24.51
CA LYS A 12 -26.57 0.13 24.96
C LYS A 12 -26.10 -1.12 24.22
N VAL A 13 -25.01 -1.00 23.46
CA VAL A 13 -24.32 -2.13 22.85
C VAL A 13 -23.49 -2.81 23.94
N ARG A 14 -23.74 -4.10 24.19
CA ARG A 14 -22.95 -4.91 25.13
C ARG A 14 -22.13 -5.93 24.36
N GLN A 15 -20.87 -6.09 24.74
CA GLN A 15 -20.04 -7.16 24.19
C GLN A 15 -20.57 -8.50 24.69
N VAL A 16 -20.67 -9.48 23.80
CA VAL A 16 -21.04 -10.86 24.11
C VAL A 16 -19.82 -11.73 23.78
N ASN A 17 -19.54 -12.70 24.64
CA ASN A 17 -18.44 -13.64 24.44
C ASN A 17 -18.86 -14.73 23.44
N GLU A 18 -18.97 -14.35 22.17
CA GLU A 18 -19.28 -15.25 21.06
C GLU A 18 -18.07 -15.42 20.14
N PRO A 19 -17.88 -16.62 19.55
CA PRO A 19 -16.83 -16.84 18.57
C PRO A 19 -17.09 -16.01 17.31
N MET A 20 -16.01 -15.54 16.66
CA MET A 20 -16.09 -14.81 15.40
C MET A 20 -16.88 -15.63 14.35
N PRO A 21 -17.92 -15.07 13.71
CA PRO A 21 -18.66 -15.80 12.69
C PRO A 21 -17.77 -16.14 11.49
N LYS A 22 -17.79 -17.40 11.05
CA LYS A 22 -16.92 -17.90 9.96
C LYS A 22 -17.10 -17.17 8.63
N TYR A 23 -18.29 -16.65 8.34
CA TYR A 23 -18.55 -15.87 7.12
C TYR A 23 -17.81 -14.54 7.10
N HIS A 24 -17.32 -14.07 8.25
CA HIS A 24 -16.57 -12.83 8.34
C HIS A 24 -15.09 -12.99 7.94
N SER A 25 -14.56 -14.20 8.05
CA SER A 25 -13.19 -14.56 7.67
C SER A 25 -13.07 -14.87 6.18
N SER A 26 -13.61 -14.00 5.31
CA SER A 26 -13.34 -14.13 3.87
C SER A 26 -11.85 -13.82 3.65
N PRO A 27 -11.08 -14.69 2.96
CA PRO A 27 -9.68 -14.39 2.67
C PRO A 27 -9.58 -13.16 1.78
N LEU A 28 -8.46 -12.44 1.87
CA LEU A 28 -8.17 -11.35 0.94
C LEU A 28 -8.10 -11.90 -0.49
N GLU A 29 -8.74 -11.19 -1.41
CA GLU A 29 -8.68 -11.52 -2.83
C GLU A 29 -7.37 -10.99 -3.42
N ARG A 30 -6.71 -11.81 -4.25
CA ARG A 30 -5.48 -11.40 -4.90
C ARG A 30 -5.78 -10.28 -5.90
N PRO A 31 -5.11 -9.12 -5.81
CA PRO A 31 -5.27 -8.07 -6.82
C PRO A 31 -4.84 -8.59 -8.20
N PRO A 32 -5.53 -8.18 -9.28
CA PRO A 32 -5.04 -8.47 -10.62
C PRO A 32 -3.68 -7.82 -10.84
N LEU A 33 -2.79 -8.50 -11.55
CA LEU A 33 -1.49 -7.94 -11.89
C LEU A 33 -1.70 -6.81 -12.91
N LEU A 34 -1.12 -5.65 -12.65
CA LEU A 34 -1.19 -4.49 -13.56
C LEU A 34 -0.35 -4.70 -14.82
N LYS A 35 0.70 -5.51 -14.73
CA LYS A 35 1.61 -5.87 -15.83
C LYS A 35 1.83 -7.38 -15.86
N ASP A 36 2.20 -7.88 -17.02
CA ASP A 36 2.65 -9.27 -17.17
C ASP A 36 3.96 -9.46 -16.36
N PRO A 37 4.00 -10.37 -15.38
CA PRO A 37 5.20 -10.64 -14.59
C PRO A 37 6.37 -11.21 -15.41
N TYR A 38 6.11 -11.69 -16.62
CA TYR A 38 7.12 -12.25 -17.51
C TYR A 38 7.63 -11.24 -18.56
N GLU A 39 7.00 -10.06 -18.67
CA GLU A 39 7.48 -8.98 -19.53
C GLU A 39 8.35 -8.01 -18.73
N THR A 40 9.66 -8.06 -18.96
CA THR A 40 10.61 -7.10 -18.41
C THR A 40 10.95 -6.04 -19.46
N PRO A 41 10.45 -4.79 -19.36
CA PRO A 41 10.76 -3.72 -20.29
C PRO A 41 12.15 -3.12 -20.02
N LEU A 42 13.18 -3.98 -19.98
CA LEU A 42 14.56 -3.56 -19.78
C LEU A 42 15.19 -3.23 -21.12
N SER A 43 15.59 -1.96 -21.29
CA SER A 43 16.40 -1.54 -22.43
C SER A 43 17.86 -1.86 -22.16
N PRO A 44 18.60 -2.46 -23.11
CA PRO A 44 20.05 -2.65 -22.98
C PRO A 44 20.81 -1.32 -22.88
N LYS A 45 20.20 -0.21 -23.32
CA LYS A 45 20.72 1.14 -23.15
C LYS A 45 19.68 1.97 -22.38
N PRO A 46 19.72 1.95 -21.04
CA PRO A 46 18.75 2.69 -20.23
C PRO A 46 18.91 4.19 -20.48
N PRO A 47 17.80 4.96 -20.46
CA PRO A 47 17.87 6.41 -20.53
C PRO A 47 18.59 6.97 -19.29
N ILE A 48 19.17 8.15 -19.43
CA ILE A 48 19.69 8.92 -18.30
C ILE A 48 18.49 9.32 -17.43
N PHE A 49 18.66 9.27 -16.11
CA PHE A 49 17.64 9.68 -15.16
C PHE A 49 17.10 11.08 -15.48
N GLN A 50 15.79 11.20 -15.50
CA GLN A 50 15.05 12.45 -15.56
C GLN A 50 14.04 12.45 -14.42
N GLU A 51 13.93 13.58 -13.75
CA GLU A 51 12.97 13.73 -12.66
C GLU A 51 11.55 13.52 -13.16
N THR A 52 10.79 12.75 -12.39
CA THR A 52 9.36 12.56 -12.60
C THR A 52 8.57 13.15 -11.45
N PHE A 53 7.26 12.97 -11.46
CA PHE A 53 6.36 13.58 -10.48
C PHE A 53 6.63 13.11 -9.04
N ASN A 54 6.93 11.83 -8.86
CA ASN A 54 7.16 11.16 -7.58
C ASN A 54 8.64 10.79 -7.36
N PHE A 55 9.44 10.61 -8.42
CA PHE A 55 10.87 10.29 -8.32
C PHE A 55 11.74 11.51 -8.67
N THR A 56 11.96 12.35 -7.66
CA THR A 56 12.75 13.60 -7.74
C THR A 56 14.22 13.38 -7.34
N GLN A 57 15.10 14.36 -7.61
CA GLN A 57 16.51 14.29 -7.18
C GLN A 57 16.66 14.16 -5.66
N GLU A 58 15.83 14.84 -4.89
CA GLU A 58 15.85 14.77 -3.42
C GLU A 58 15.61 13.34 -2.94
N ARG A 59 14.59 12.68 -3.50
CA ARG A 59 14.25 11.28 -3.19
C ARG A 59 15.29 10.31 -3.70
N LEU A 60 15.93 10.60 -4.84
CA LEU A 60 17.04 9.80 -5.36
C LEU A 60 18.23 9.78 -4.39
N GLN A 61 18.47 10.86 -3.64
CA GLN A 61 19.53 10.89 -2.62
C GLN A 61 19.21 10.04 -1.39
N GLU A 62 17.93 9.81 -1.10
CA GLU A 62 17.50 8.90 -0.03
C GLU A 62 17.67 7.42 -0.41
N VAL A 63 17.68 7.11 -1.70
CA VAL A 63 17.86 5.73 -2.19
C VAL A 63 19.31 5.29 -1.99
N ASN A 64 19.49 4.27 -1.16
CA ASN A 64 20.80 3.67 -0.92
C ASN A 64 21.09 2.57 -1.96
N PHE A 65 21.95 2.90 -2.94
CA PHE A 65 22.49 1.94 -3.91
C PHE A 65 23.71 1.15 -3.38
N GLY A 66 24.02 1.31 -2.10
CA GLY A 66 25.11 0.69 -1.35
C GLY A 66 26.44 1.41 -1.50
N GLN A 67 27.55 0.68 -1.45
CA GLN A 67 28.89 1.28 -1.39
C GLN A 67 29.25 2.04 -2.67
N PRO A 68 30.03 3.15 -2.58
CA PRO A 68 30.51 3.85 -3.77
C PRO A 68 31.32 2.89 -4.64
N ALA A 69 31.09 2.94 -5.96
CA ALA A 69 31.66 2.03 -6.96
C ALA A 69 31.22 0.56 -6.89
N TRP A 70 30.22 0.20 -6.08
CA TRP A 70 29.58 -1.12 -6.16
C TRP A 70 28.86 -1.30 -7.51
N LEU A 71 28.14 -0.27 -7.94
CA LEU A 71 27.45 -0.26 -9.23
C LEU A 71 28.18 0.64 -10.22
N SER A 72 28.22 0.20 -11.48
CA SER A 72 28.61 1.02 -12.61
C SER A 72 27.56 2.09 -12.90
N ASN A 73 27.97 3.17 -13.58
CA ASN A 73 27.05 4.24 -13.97
C ASN A 73 25.89 3.72 -14.85
N GLU A 74 26.12 2.67 -15.66
CA GLU A 74 25.10 2.07 -16.51
C GLU A 74 24.07 1.27 -15.69
N GLU A 75 24.52 0.55 -14.67
CA GLU A 75 23.63 -0.18 -13.74
C GLU A 75 22.80 0.78 -12.90
N ILE A 76 23.38 1.89 -12.44
CA ILE A 76 22.64 2.94 -11.73
C ILE A 76 21.55 3.52 -12.64
N ASN A 77 21.87 3.81 -13.90
CA ASN A 77 20.87 4.29 -14.86
C ASN A 77 19.77 3.24 -15.11
N LEU A 78 20.12 1.96 -15.17
CA LEU A 78 19.16 0.87 -15.31
C LEU A 78 18.22 0.80 -14.10
N LEU A 79 18.75 0.87 -12.87
CA LEU A 79 17.93 0.89 -11.66
C LEU A 79 17.03 2.12 -11.58
N ASN A 80 17.55 3.30 -11.91
CA ASN A 80 16.75 4.52 -11.96
C ASN A 80 15.60 4.40 -12.98
N ASN A 81 15.86 3.79 -14.13
CA ASN A 81 14.82 3.51 -15.12
C ASN A 81 13.77 2.51 -14.60
N ILE A 82 14.18 1.47 -13.86
CA ILE A 82 13.25 0.53 -13.23
C ILE A 82 12.36 1.25 -12.21
N ILE A 83 12.96 2.05 -11.31
CA ILE A 83 12.23 2.83 -10.30
C ILE A 83 11.22 3.76 -10.97
N THR A 84 11.62 4.40 -12.07
CA THR A 84 10.73 5.27 -12.86
C THR A 84 9.56 4.48 -13.47
N LEU A 85 9.80 3.25 -13.95
CA LEU A 85 8.76 2.38 -14.50
C LEU A 85 7.77 1.86 -13.45
N THR A 86 8.19 1.75 -12.19
CA THR A 86 7.39 1.29 -11.05
C THR A 86 7.04 2.40 -10.06
N GLU A 87 7.17 3.66 -10.49
CA GLU A 87 7.05 4.84 -9.64
C GLU A 87 5.69 4.96 -8.90
N LYS A 88 4.62 4.40 -9.49
CA LYS A 88 3.28 4.37 -8.88
C LYS A 88 3.13 3.38 -7.72
N GLU A 89 4.09 2.49 -7.56
CA GLU A 89 4.07 1.40 -6.57
C GLU A 89 5.05 1.67 -5.42
N ILE A 90 5.94 2.65 -5.57
CA ILE A 90 6.95 3.02 -4.59
C ILE A 90 6.45 4.21 -3.78
N TYR A 91 6.55 4.09 -2.45
CA TYR A 91 6.18 5.11 -1.49
C TYR A 91 7.44 5.52 -0.71
N PHE A 92 7.71 6.81 -0.65
CA PHE A 92 8.84 7.39 0.07
C PHE A 92 8.46 7.84 1.48
N CYS A 93 7.17 8.15 1.71
CA CYS A 93 6.68 8.60 3.00
C CYS A 93 5.48 7.78 3.49
N GLU A 94 5.28 7.73 4.81
CA GLU A 94 4.16 6.99 5.42
C GLU A 94 2.79 7.51 4.97
N GLU A 95 2.70 8.81 4.70
CA GLU A 95 1.47 9.48 4.22
C GLU A 95 1.05 9.00 2.83
N GLU A 96 1.99 8.49 2.04
CA GLU A 96 1.72 7.95 0.71
C GLU A 96 1.24 6.50 0.76
N ILE A 97 1.42 5.81 1.91
CA ILE A 97 0.98 4.43 2.10
C ILE A 97 -0.55 4.38 2.03
N LEU A 98 -1.05 3.83 0.93
CA LEU A 98 -2.48 3.70 0.70
C LEU A 98 -3.10 2.55 1.51
N LEU A 99 -4.36 2.74 1.89
CA LEU A 99 -5.19 1.66 2.44
C LEU A 99 -5.55 0.62 1.37
N LEU A 100 -5.77 -0.62 1.80
CA LEU A 100 -6.26 -1.69 0.93
C LEU A 100 -7.58 -1.28 0.26
N LYS A 101 -7.66 -1.47 -1.07
CA LYS A 101 -8.90 -1.24 -1.81
C LYS A 101 -9.99 -2.20 -1.34
N HIS A 102 -11.23 -1.73 -1.34
CA HIS A 102 -12.41 -2.54 -1.01
C HIS A 102 -12.64 -3.71 -2.00
N SER A 103 -12.00 -3.65 -3.17
CA SER A 103 -11.97 -4.76 -4.14
C SER A 103 -11.14 -5.95 -3.67
N TYR A 104 -10.20 -5.76 -2.74
CA TYR A 104 -9.28 -6.80 -2.27
C TYR A 104 -9.69 -7.35 -0.90
N GLY A 105 -10.24 -6.48 -0.04
CA GLY A 105 -10.76 -6.85 1.27
C GLY A 105 -12.16 -6.28 1.47
N ARG A 106 -13.10 -7.14 1.88
CA ARG A 106 -14.43 -6.68 2.30
C ARG A 106 -14.32 -5.89 3.60
N PRO A 107 -15.16 -4.85 3.82
CA PRO A 107 -15.13 -4.09 5.06
C PRO A 107 -15.42 -4.98 6.26
N TYR A 108 -14.73 -4.70 7.37
CA TYR A 108 -14.97 -5.39 8.63
C TYR A 108 -16.39 -5.12 9.14
N LYS A 109 -17.12 -6.17 9.52
CA LYS A 109 -18.51 -6.12 9.98
C LYS A 109 -18.54 -6.73 11.38
N ILE A 110 -18.73 -5.88 12.38
CA ILE A 110 -18.90 -6.32 13.76
C ILE A 110 -20.23 -7.07 13.85
N PRO A 111 -20.25 -8.35 14.27
CA PRO A 111 -21.51 -9.05 14.47
C PRO A 111 -22.31 -8.40 15.60
N VAL A 112 -23.61 -8.20 15.38
CA VAL A 112 -24.54 -7.65 16.36
C VAL A 112 -25.72 -8.60 16.50
N ILE A 113 -26.08 -8.91 17.75
CA ILE A 113 -27.24 -9.73 18.09
C ILE A 113 -28.44 -8.78 18.25
N PRO A 114 -29.60 -9.05 17.60
CA PRO A 114 -30.81 -8.26 17.82
C PRO A 114 -31.25 -8.36 19.28
N HIS A 115 -31.62 -7.23 19.88
CA HIS A 115 -32.10 -7.12 21.26
C HIS A 115 -33.62 -7.02 21.31
#